data_AF-A0A8S1IJQ0-F1
#
_entry.id   AF-A0A8S1IJQ0-F1
#
_cell.length_a   1.000
_cell.length_b   1.000
_cell.length_c   1.000
_cell.angle_alpha   90.00
_cell.angle_beta   90.00
_cell.angle_gamma   90.00
#
_symmetry.space_group_name_H-M   'P 1'
#
loop_
_entity.id
_entity.type
_entity.pdbx_description
1 polymer ?
#
loop_
_entity_poly.entity_id
_entity_poly.type
_entity_poly.pdbx_seq_one_letter_code
_entity_poly.pdbx_strand_id
1 'polypeptide(L)'
;MYGDRSAQQAIHGCASDAIQKILATKRTAELADPANPRDPANAFFRFEGTLLRMAFHDAGTWDCDSGRGGANGSLRFPEEVDQPANAGMRDGVLALVEEWEALKAAGCGVTFADLIQIAGAEACFFTGLPRFTVPIGRRDATGPDLSTTHALPGTSTNIEDLKRIFRANGYSLKVTMNLHDLVALSGAHSIGVSRTHPKLGPMDGTPDNFDNVYYRELVKDGCMKNVNGNNFCSDSALLDHVDTAALVVSYRLSNGLWYRDFTNSYIKMGKMGVNGEGTMGPL
;
A
#
# COMPACT_ATOMS: atom_id res chain seq x y z
N MET A 1 15.93 -15.37 -21.09
CA MET A 1 15.90 -14.18 -21.95
C MET A 1 15.57 -13.00 -21.05
N TYR A 2 16.49 -12.06 -20.85
CA TYR A 2 16.12 -10.78 -20.24
C TYR A 2 15.20 -10.06 -21.22
N GLY A 3 13.97 -9.76 -20.83
CA GLY A 3 13.08 -8.92 -21.64
C GLY A 3 13.78 -7.60 -21.98
N ASP A 4 13.43 -7.02 -23.12
CA ASP A 4 13.99 -5.74 -23.57
C ASP A 4 13.74 -4.67 -22.51
N ARG A 5 14.82 -4.21 -21.84
CA ARG A 5 14.76 -3.21 -20.77
C ARG A 5 14.12 -1.90 -21.25
N SER A 6 14.29 -1.57 -22.54
CA SER A 6 13.69 -0.36 -23.11
C SER A 6 12.17 -0.46 -23.21
N ALA A 7 11.65 -1.64 -23.59
CA ALA A 7 10.22 -1.91 -23.61
C ALA A 7 9.62 -1.90 -22.19
N GLN A 8 10.32 -2.48 -21.21
CA GLN A 8 9.86 -2.45 -19.82
C GLN A 8 9.83 -1.03 -19.23
N GLN A 9 10.83 -0.21 -19.56
CA GLN A 9 10.86 1.19 -19.14
C GLN A 9 9.77 2.02 -19.79
N ALA A 10 9.44 1.75 -21.06
CA ALA A 10 8.32 2.38 -21.75
C ALA A 10 6.97 1.99 -21.12
N ILE A 11 6.76 0.70 -20.79
CA ILE A 11 5.56 0.21 -20.11
C ILE A 11 5.39 0.87 -18.74
N HIS A 12 6.46 0.91 -17.94
CA HIS A 12 6.43 1.58 -16.64
C HIS A 12 6.12 3.07 -16.78
N GLY A 13 6.75 3.75 -17.75
CA GLY A 13 6.53 5.17 -18.02
C GLY A 13 5.08 5.50 -18.39
N CYS A 14 4.47 4.79 -19.36
CA CYS A 14 3.09 5.06 -19.76
C CYS A 14 2.09 4.83 -18.62
N ALA A 15 2.26 3.74 -17.86
CA ALA A 15 1.41 3.46 -16.70
C ALA A 15 1.57 4.52 -15.61
N SER A 16 2.81 4.90 -15.30
CA SER A 16 3.10 5.90 -14.29
C SER A 16 2.53 7.28 -14.63
N ASP A 17 2.70 7.74 -15.88
CA ASP A 17 2.16 9.01 -16.34
C ASP A 17 0.62 9.04 -16.28
N ALA A 18 -0.03 7.92 -16.59
CA ALA A 18 -1.47 7.75 -16.44
C ALA A 18 -1.92 7.87 -14.99
N ILE A 19 -1.27 7.15 -14.07
CA ILE A 19 -1.60 7.23 -12.63
C ILE A 19 -1.41 8.66 -12.10
N GLN A 20 -0.32 9.34 -12.44
CA GLN A 20 -0.09 10.73 -12.02
C GLN A 20 -1.22 11.67 -12.48
N LYS A 21 -1.75 11.47 -13.70
CA LYS A 21 -2.91 12.24 -14.20
C LYS A 21 -4.18 11.95 -13.42
N ILE A 22 -4.44 10.68 -13.06
CA ILE A 22 -5.61 10.33 -12.24
C ILE A 22 -5.49 10.94 -10.85
N LEU A 23 -4.33 10.83 -10.20
CA LEU A 23 -4.07 11.42 -8.88
C LEU A 23 -4.31 12.93 -8.90
N ALA A 24 -3.76 13.64 -9.88
CA ALA A 24 -3.97 15.08 -10.05
C ALA A 24 -5.45 15.44 -10.27
N THR A 25 -6.15 14.67 -11.13
CA THR A 25 -7.58 14.88 -11.41
C THR A 25 -8.43 14.67 -10.17
N LYS A 26 -8.19 13.57 -9.44
CA LYS A 26 -8.94 13.22 -8.22
C LYS A 26 -8.67 14.22 -7.10
N ARG A 27 -7.41 14.64 -6.88
CA ARG A 27 -7.06 15.69 -5.92
C ARG A 27 -7.71 17.03 -6.26
N THR A 28 -7.74 17.40 -7.53
CA THR A 28 -8.42 18.64 -7.98
C THR A 28 -9.92 18.59 -7.72
N ALA A 29 -10.57 17.47 -8.04
CA ALA A 29 -12.00 17.27 -7.79
C ALA A 29 -12.32 17.28 -6.29
N GLU A 30 -11.49 16.64 -5.48
CA GLU A 30 -11.63 16.61 -4.03
C GLU A 30 -11.51 18.02 -3.40
N LEU A 31 -10.53 18.81 -3.84
CA LEU A 31 -10.35 20.19 -3.37
C LEU A 31 -11.46 21.15 -3.85
N ALA A 32 -12.16 20.79 -4.93
CA ALA A 32 -13.27 21.56 -5.49
C ALA A 32 -14.63 21.22 -4.85
N ASP A 33 -14.74 20.08 -4.14
CA ASP A 33 -16.01 19.65 -3.53
C ASP A 33 -16.38 20.54 -2.34
N PRO A 34 -17.48 21.32 -2.41
CA PRO A 34 -17.91 22.18 -1.31
C PRO A 34 -18.42 21.41 -0.09
N ALA A 35 -18.76 20.12 -0.24
CA ALA A 35 -19.11 19.23 0.86
C ALA A 35 -17.86 18.62 1.53
N ASN A 36 -16.68 18.80 0.92
CA ASN A 36 -15.41 18.46 1.52
C ASN A 36 -15.01 19.59 2.48
N PRO A 37 -15.04 19.37 3.81
CA PRO A 37 -14.65 20.42 4.73
C PRO A 37 -13.20 20.79 4.43
N ARG A 38 -12.91 22.10 4.39
CA ARG A 38 -11.55 22.66 4.22
C ARG A 38 -10.58 22.30 5.35
N ASP A 39 -11.03 21.43 6.24
CA ASP A 39 -10.30 20.86 7.36
C ASP A 39 -9.63 19.55 6.90
N PRO A 40 -8.29 19.48 6.85
CA PRO A 40 -7.55 18.26 6.51
C PRO A 40 -7.95 17.04 7.35
N ALA A 41 -8.43 17.26 8.58
CA ALA A 41 -8.91 16.22 9.48
C ALA A 41 -10.21 15.55 9.00
N ASN A 42 -11.03 16.27 8.23
CA ASN A 42 -12.37 15.85 7.86
C ASN A 42 -12.54 15.64 6.35
N ALA A 43 -11.44 15.69 5.60
CA ALA A 43 -11.53 15.70 4.16
C ALA A 43 -12.01 14.36 3.57
N PHE A 44 -13.06 14.44 2.75
CA PHE A 44 -13.72 13.30 2.14
C PHE A 44 -12.94 12.86 0.90
N PHE A 45 -12.20 11.75 1.03
CA PHE A 45 -11.60 10.96 -0.07
C PHE A 45 -10.17 11.31 -0.49
N ARG A 46 -9.19 10.86 0.29
CA ARG A 46 -7.79 10.77 -0.18
C ARG A 46 -7.58 9.55 -1.08
N PHE A 47 -7.54 9.79 -2.39
CA PHE A 47 -7.38 8.74 -3.40
C PHE A 47 -6.00 8.08 -3.34
N GLU A 48 -4.98 8.85 -3.01
CA GLU A 48 -3.58 8.45 -2.90
C GLU A 48 -3.42 7.29 -1.90
N GLY A 49 -3.93 7.46 -0.69
CA GLY A 49 -3.91 6.40 0.34
C GLY A 49 -4.74 5.18 -0.06
N THR A 50 -5.79 5.36 -0.87
CA THR A 50 -6.56 4.23 -1.40
C THR A 50 -5.73 3.38 -2.37
N LEU A 51 -4.98 4.00 -3.29
CA LEU A 51 -4.11 3.27 -4.22
C LEU A 51 -2.97 2.55 -3.49
N LEU A 52 -2.35 3.21 -2.50
CA LEU A 52 -1.31 2.57 -1.68
C LEU A 52 -1.86 1.37 -0.90
N ARG A 53 -3.05 1.51 -0.29
CA ARG A 53 -3.73 0.42 0.40
C ARG A 53 -4.05 -0.74 -0.55
N MET A 54 -4.53 -0.45 -1.76
CA MET A 54 -4.80 -1.49 -2.77
C MET A 54 -3.55 -2.30 -3.11
N ALA A 55 -2.40 -1.65 -3.31
CA ALA A 55 -1.13 -2.34 -3.58
C ALA A 55 -0.73 -3.29 -2.43
N PHE A 56 -0.94 -2.88 -1.17
CA PHE A 56 -0.72 -3.74 0.00
C PHE A 56 -1.72 -4.89 0.05
N HIS A 57 -3.02 -4.62 -0.14
CA HIS A 57 -4.08 -5.62 -0.03
C HIS A 57 -4.00 -6.70 -1.12
N ASP A 58 -3.60 -6.34 -2.34
CA ASP A 58 -3.34 -7.31 -3.42
C ASP A 58 -2.12 -8.19 -3.07
N ALA A 59 -1.01 -7.58 -2.65
CA ALA A 59 0.21 -8.32 -2.33
C ALA A 59 0.13 -9.15 -1.03
N GLY A 60 -0.64 -8.67 -0.05
CA GLY A 60 -0.70 -9.21 1.31
C GLY A 60 -1.48 -10.51 1.45
N THR A 61 -2.13 -10.99 0.39
CA THR A 61 -2.81 -12.29 0.37
C THR A 61 -1.86 -13.47 0.14
N TRP A 62 -0.58 -13.21 -0.14
CA TRP A 62 0.37 -14.26 -0.50
C TRP A 62 0.53 -15.32 0.58
N ASP A 63 0.23 -16.56 0.20
CA ASP A 63 0.39 -17.74 1.02
C ASP A 63 1.49 -18.63 0.45
N CYS A 64 2.65 -18.66 1.11
CA CYS A 64 3.76 -19.50 0.68
C CYS A 64 3.47 -21.01 0.76
N ASP A 65 2.54 -21.43 1.63
CA ASP A 65 2.23 -22.85 1.82
C ASP A 65 1.30 -23.36 0.71
N SER A 66 0.31 -22.55 0.30
CA SER A 66 -0.61 -22.91 -0.79
C SER A 66 -0.21 -22.37 -2.16
N GLY A 67 0.77 -21.46 -2.23
CA GLY A 67 1.20 -20.80 -3.46
C GLY A 67 0.13 -19.89 -4.09
N ARG A 68 -0.84 -19.42 -3.29
CA ARG A 68 -1.95 -18.57 -3.74
C ARG A 68 -1.77 -17.13 -3.28
N GLY A 69 -2.47 -16.22 -3.95
CA GLY A 69 -2.44 -14.79 -3.65
C GLY A 69 -1.18 -14.07 -4.12
N GLY A 70 -0.91 -12.93 -3.51
CA GLY A 70 0.24 -12.08 -3.82
C GLY A 70 -0.07 -11.02 -4.88
N ALA A 71 0.97 -10.28 -5.27
CA ALA A 71 0.86 -9.14 -6.18
C ALA A 71 0.55 -9.61 -7.61
N ASN A 72 -0.71 -9.92 -7.88
CA ASN A 72 -1.19 -10.58 -9.09
C ASN A 72 -2.46 -9.92 -9.65
N GLY A 73 -2.94 -8.83 -9.04
CA GLY A 73 -4.10 -8.08 -9.51
C GLY A 73 -5.44 -8.79 -9.31
N SER A 74 -5.54 -9.80 -8.44
CA SER A 74 -6.80 -10.48 -8.13
C SER A 74 -7.81 -9.54 -7.48
N LEU A 75 -7.34 -8.48 -6.81
CA LEU A 75 -8.20 -7.47 -6.18
C LEU A 75 -9.21 -6.83 -7.15
N ARG A 76 -9.02 -6.93 -8.48
CA ARG A 76 -9.98 -6.41 -9.46
C ARG A 76 -11.31 -7.17 -9.55
N PHE A 77 -11.34 -8.41 -9.05
CA PHE A 77 -12.54 -9.24 -9.12
C PHE A 77 -13.55 -8.80 -8.05
N PRO A 78 -14.84 -8.60 -8.42
CA PRO A 78 -15.88 -8.17 -7.48
C PRO A 78 -15.96 -9.02 -6.22
N GLU A 79 -15.78 -10.33 -6.37
CA GLU A 79 -15.83 -11.31 -5.28
C GLU A 79 -14.75 -11.07 -4.21
N GLU A 80 -13.62 -10.46 -4.59
CA GLU A 80 -12.53 -10.13 -3.68
C GLU A 80 -12.61 -8.68 -3.17
N VAL A 81 -12.81 -7.68 -4.04
CA VAL A 81 -12.86 -6.27 -3.61
C VAL A 81 -14.04 -5.98 -2.68
N ASP A 82 -15.12 -6.73 -2.79
CA ASP A 82 -16.30 -6.59 -1.93
C ASP A 82 -16.17 -7.32 -0.59
N GLN A 83 -15.06 -8.03 -0.35
CA GLN A 83 -14.80 -8.63 0.96
C GLN A 83 -14.70 -7.54 2.04
N PRO A 84 -15.14 -7.81 3.29
CA PRO A 84 -15.11 -6.82 4.36
C PRO A 84 -13.74 -6.20 4.62
N ALA A 85 -12.67 -6.99 4.51
CA ALA A 85 -11.28 -6.51 4.64
C ALA A 85 -10.91 -5.46 3.58
N ASN A 86 -11.59 -5.49 2.42
CA ASN A 86 -11.35 -4.63 1.27
C ASN A 86 -12.31 -3.44 1.17
N ALA A 87 -13.20 -3.27 2.16
CA ALA A 87 -14.18 -2.20 2.19
C ALA A 87 -13.56 -0.81 1.96
N GLY A 88 -14.10 -0.07 1.00
CA GLY A 88 -13.65 1.26 0.61
C GLY A 88 -12.64 1.31 -0.54
N MET A 89 -12.24 0.16 -1.12
CA MET A 89 -11.32 0.12 -2.27
C MET A 89 -12.01 -0.02 -3.64
N ARG A 90 -13.32 -0.32 -3.69
CA ARG A 90 -14.06 -0.55 -4.94
C ARG A 90 -13.93 0.58 -5.95
N ASP A 91 -14.08 1.83 -5.52
CA ASP A 91 -13.95 2.99 -6.41
C ASP A 91 -12.53 3.14 -6.97
N GLY A 92 -11.52 2.78 -6.17
CA GLY A 92 -10.12 2.75 -6.62
C GLY A 92 -9.86 1.64 -7.63
N VAL A 93 -10.39 0.45 -7.39
CA VAL A 93 -10.31 -0.66 -8.34
C VAL A 93 -10.97 -0.30 -9.66
N LEU A 94 -12.19 0.26 -9.64
CA LEU A 94 -12.89 0.66 -10.86
C LEU A 94 -12.12 1.72 -11.66
N ALA A 95 -11.54 2.72 -10.96
CA ALA A 95 -10.71 3.73 -11.61
C ALA A 95 -9.45 3.12 -12.27
N LEU A 96 -8.79 2.16 -11.62
CA LEU A 96 -7.65 1.46 -12.23
C LEU A 96 -8.06 0.55 -13.38
N VAL A 97 -9.24 -0.10 -13.32
CA VAL A 97 -9.74 -0.93 -14.42
C VAL A 97 -10.03 -0.08 -15.65
N GLU A 98 -10.70 1.07 -15.48
CA GLU A 98 -10.96 2.02 -16.56
C GLU A 98 -9.65 2.49 -17.21
N GLU A 99 -8.67 2.91 -16.40
CA GLU A 99 -7.37 3.34 -16.91
C GLU A 99 -6.60 2.20 -17.58
N TRP A 100 -6.68 0.99 -17.02
CA TRP A 100 -6.03 -0.17 -17.61
C TRP A 100 -6.55 -0.49 -19.01
N GLU A 101 -7.87 -0.41 -19.22
CA GLU A 101 -8.47 -0.56 -20.55
C GLU A 101 -8.01 0.55 -21.50
N ALA A 102 -7.93 1.80 -21.04
CA ALA A 102 -7.43 2.92 -21.82
C ALA A 102 -5.95 2.74 -22.22
N LEU A 103 -5.10 2.32 -21.28
CA LEU A 103 -3.68 2.02 -21.51
C LEU A 103 -3.50 0.90 -22.52
N LYS A 104 -4.28 -0.19 -22.41
CA LYS A 104 -4.27 -1.28 -23.40
C LYS A 104 -4.68 -0.79 -24.79
N ALA A 105 -5.73 0.01 -24.89
CA ALA A 105 -6.18 0.60 -26.16
C ALA A 105 -5.11 1.53 -26.78
N ALA A 106 -4.31 2.20 -25.95
CA ALA A 106 -3.18 3.02 -26.36
C ALA A 106 -1.89 2.24 -26.66
N GLY A 107 -1.89 0.90 -26.54
CA GLY A 107 -0.73 0.04 -26.79
C GLY A 107 0.28 -0.03 -25.63
N CYS A 108 -0.07 0.50 -24.44
CA CYS A 108 0.73 0.32 -23.22
C CYS A 108 0.47 -1.09 -22.66
N GLY A 109 1.43 -2.00 -22.86
CA GLY A 109 1.32 -3.42 -22.47
C GLY A 109 1.48 -3.72 -20.97
N VAL A 110 0.96 -2.85 -20.10
CA VAL A 110 0.99 -3.06 -18.64
C VAL A 110 -0.07 -4.10 -18.23
N THR A 111 0.28 -5.00 -17.31
CA THR A 111 -0.71 -5.90 -16.68
C THR A 111 -1.45 -5.17 -15.56
N PHE A 112 -2.64 -5.63 -15.18
CA PHE A 112 -3.34 -5.02 -14.05
C PHE A 112 -2.55 -5.19 -12.74
N ALA A 113 -1.90 -6.35 -12.56
CA ALA A 113 -1.01 -6.66 -11.45
C ALA A 113 0.20 -5.71 -11.35
N ASP A 114 0.75 -5.27 -12.49
CA ASP A 114 1.78 -4.23 -12.48
C ASP A 114 1.19 -2.84 -12.24
N LEU A 115 0.03 -2.54 -12.84
CA LEU A 115 -0.62 -1.24 -12.69
C LEU A 115 -0.96 -0.93 -11.23
N ILE A 116 -1.50 -1.89 -10.47
CA ILE A 116 -1.84 -1.69 -9.04
C ILE A 116 -0.58 -1.40 -8.19
N GLN A 117 0.54 -2.06 -8.47
CA GLN A 117 1.80 -1.85 -7.74
C GLN A 117 2.50 -0.55 -8.14
N ILE A 118 2.40 -0.15 -9.42
CA ILE A 118 2.81 1.18 -9.88
C ILE A 118 1.93 2.25 -9.23
N ALA A 119 0.62 2.02 -9.15
CA ALA A 119 -0.34 2.97 -8.60
C ALA A 119 -0.04 3.34 -7.14
N GLY A 120 0.28 2.36 -6.29
CA GLY A 120 0.68 2.61 -4.91
C GLY A 120 2.00 3.38 -4.78
N ALA A 121 3.00 3.08 -5.62
CA ALA A 121 4.28 3.78 -5.61
C ALA A 121 4.15 5.23 -6.10
N GLU A 122 3.35 5.45 -7.15
CA GLU A 122 3.05 6.77 -7.67
C GLU A 122 2.23 7.62 -6.71
N ALA A 123 1.33 7.00 -5.92
CA ALA A 123 0.65 7.68 -4.82
C ALA A 123 1.64 8.16 -3.73
N CYS A 124 2.65 7.35 -3.38
CA CYS A 124 3.71 7.77 -2.46
C CYS A 124 4.55 8.91 -3.05
N PHE A 125 4.90 8.83 -4.33
CA PHE A 125 5.65 9.90 -5.00
C PHE A 125 4.86 11.22 -5.05
N PHE A 126 3.59 11.15 -5.42
CA PHE A 126 2.69 12.30 -5.50
C PHE A 126 2.51 13.01 -4.14
N THR A 127 2.69 12.28 -3.04
CA THR A 127 2.60 12.79 -1.67
C THR A 127 3.95 13.13 -1.04
N GLY A 128 5.08 12.96 -1.73
CA GLY A 128 6.38 13.50 -1.31
C GLY A 128 7.50 12.47 -1.08
N LEU A 129 7.25 11.18 -1.25
CA LEU A 129 8.33 10.18 -1.27
C LEU A 129 9.20 10.38 -2.54
N PRO A 130 10.54 10.32 -2.47
CA PRO A 130 11.35 10.31 -3.69
C PRO A 130 10.95 9.15 -4.62
N ARG A 131 10.80 9.44 -5.92
CA ARG A 131 10.34 8.45 -6.90
C ARG A 131 11.31 7.27 -6.97
N PHE A 132 10.75 6.06 -7.04
CA PHE A 132 11.49 4.83 -7.22
C PHE A 132 10.84 3.96 -8.29
N THR A 133 11.62 3.06 -8.89
CA THR A 133 11.12 2.15 -9.93
C THR A 133 10.53 0.89 -9.30
N VAL A 134 9.27 0.62 -9.62
CA VAL A 134 8.62 -0.65 -9.29
C VAL A 134 9.00 -1.67 -10.35
N PRO A 135 9.58 -2.84 -9.98
CA PRO A 135 9.79 -3.93 -10.92
C PRO A 135 8.46 -4.35 -11.54
N ILE A 136 8.41 -4.49 -12.86
CA ILE A 136 7.23 -4.97 -13.60
C ILE A 136 7.46 -6.39 -14.12
N GLY A 137 6.43 -6.99 -14.73
CA GLY A 137 6.42 -8.35 -15.28
C GLY A 137 5.50 -9.30 -14.51
N ARG A 138 4.58 -8.79 -13.67
CA ARG A 138 3.60 -9.62 -12.98
C ARG A 138 2.57 -10.17 -13.97
N ARG A 139 2.10 -11.39 -13.71
CA ARG A 139 1.03 -12.02 -14.48
C ARG A 139 -0.30 -11.73 -13.78
N ASP A 140 -1.31 -11.34 -14.56
CA ASP A 140 -2.65 -11.12 -14.03
C ASP A 140 -3.27 -12.44 -13.57
N ALA A 141 -3.83 -12.45 -12.36
CA ALA A 141 -4.64 -13.54 -11.84
C ALA A 141 -5.85 -13.78 -12.74
N THR A 142 -6.29 -15.04 -12.89
CA THR A 142 -7.46 -15.40 -13.70
C THR A 142 -8.78 -15.45 -12.91
N GLY A 143 -8.73 -15.20 -11.61
CA GLY A 143 -9.88 -15.20 -10.71
C GLY A 143 -9.56 -14.54 -9.36
N PRO A 144 -10.57 -14.37 -8.49
CA PRO A 144 -10.41 -13.75 -7.18
C PRO A 144 -9.55 -14.59 -6.24
N ASP A 145 -8.91 -13.93 -5.27
CA ASP A 145 -8.35 -14.57 -4.09
C ASP A 145 -9.22 -14.30 -2.85
N LEU A 146 -9.96 -15.33 -2.43
CA LEU A 146 -10.84 -15.27 -1.26
C LEU A 146 -10.14 -15.74 0.02
N SER A 147 -8.82 -15.93 0.00
CA SER A 147 -8.03 -16.25 1.20
C SER A 147 -7.86 -15.04 2.16
N THR A 148 -8.37 -13.87 1.75
CA THR A 148 -8.35 -12.57 2.44
C THR A 148 -8.88 -12.58 3.87
N THR A 149 -9.61 -13.62 4.31
CA THR A 149 -10.12 -13.73 5.68
C THR A 149 -9.06 -14.11 6.73
N HIS A 150 -7.87 -14.59 6.32
CA HIS A 150 -6.83 -15.06 7.26
C HIS A 150 -5.44 -14.45 7.05
N ALA A 151 -5.22 -13.69 5.97
CA ALA A 151 -3.88 -13.20 5.59
C ALA A 151 -3.60 -11.75 6.00
N LEU A 152 -4.62 -10.89 6.14
CA LEU A 152 -4.42 -9.46 6.36
C LEU A 152 -4.52 -9.07 7.85
N PRO A 153 -3.65 -8.18 8.36
CA PRO A 153 -3.75 -7.68 9.72
C PRO A 153 -4.99 -6.78 9.87
N GLY A 154 -5.71 -6.96 10.99
CA GLY A 154 -6.84 -6.13 11.39
C GLY A 154 -6.41 -4.93 12.23
N THR A 155 -7.34 -3.98 12.43
CA THR A 155 -7.09 -2.72 13.14
C THR A 155 -6.83 -2.87 14.65
N SER A 156 -7.02 -4.07 15.20
CA SER A 156 -6.75 -4.43 16.59
C SER A 156 -5.74 -5.59 16.74
N THR A 157 -5.02 -5.95 15.68
CA THR A 157 -4.03 -7.05 15.71
C THR A 157 -2.86 -6.70 16.63
N ASN A 158 -2.57 -7.58 17.60
CA ASN A 158 -1.44 -7.39 18.52
C ASN A 158 -0.09 -7.69 17.84
N ILE A 159 1.02 -7.31 18.49
CA ILE A 159 2.36 -7.48 17.93
C ILE A 159 2.75 -8.94 17.64
N GLU A 160 2.28 -9.90 18.43
CA GLU A 160 2.59 -11.32 18.20
C GLU A 160 1.85 -11.88 16.98
N ASP A 161 0.61 -11.45 16.75
CA ASP A 161 -0.15 -11.79 15.55
C ASP A 161 0.40 -11.05 14.32
N LEU A 162 0.80 -9.76 14.44
CA LEU A 162 1.49 -9.02 13.38
C LEU A 162 2.80 -9.70 12.98
N LYS A 163 3.59 -10.12 13.98
CA LYS A 163 4.79 -10.93 13.78
C LYS A 163 4.47 -12.22 13.04
N ARG A 164 3.37 -12.90 13.41
CA ARG A 164 2.97 -14.14 12.76
C ARG A 164 2.65 -13.90 11.29
N ILE A 165 1.82 -12.92 10.98
CA ILE A 165 1.42 -12.56 9.61
C ILE A 165 2.65 -12.17 8.76
N PHE A 166 3.63 -11.46 9.34
CA PHE A 166 4.79 -10.96 8.60
C PHE A 166 6.01 -11.88 8.59
N ARG A 167 6.17 -12.92 9.43
CA ARG A 167 7.45 -13.68 9.54
C ARG A 167 7.54 -14.92 8.65
N ALA A 168 8.72 -15.08 8.03
CA ALA A 168 9.27 -16.39 7.66
C ALA A 168 10.43 -16.77 8.60
N ASN A 169 10.20 -17.74 9.50
CA ASN A 169 11.19 -18.66 10.08
C ASN A 169 10.50 -19.66 11.03
N GLY A 170 10.24 -20.88 10.54
CA GLY A 170 10.03 -22.06 11.38
C GLY A 170 8.62 -22.31 11.95
N TYR A 171 7.68 -21.37 11.84
CA TYR A 171 6.27 -21.60 12.18
C TYR A 171 5.42 -20.88 11.13
N SER A 172 4.67 -21.64 10.32
CA SER A 172 3.82 -21.10 9.25
C SER A 172 3.04 -19.88 9.71
N LEU A 173 3.29 -18.73 9.07
CA LEU A 173 2.27 -17.77 8.64
C LEU A 173 2.83 -16.82 7.56
N LYS A 174 1.88 -16.23 6.84
CA LYS A 174 1.86 -16.13 5.38
C LYS A 174 2.21 -14.71 4.95
N VAL A 175 3.51 -14.48 4.70
CA VAL A 175 4.15 -13.44 3.86
C VAL A 175 5.64 -13.38 4.27
N THR A 176 6.59 -13.34 3.31
CA THR A 176 8.05 -13.44 3.61
C THR A 176 8.67 -12.09 4.03
N MET A 177 8.11 -11.44 5.03
CA MET A 177 8.59 -10.16 5.57
C MET A 177 9.37 -10.37 6.88
N ASN A 178 10.00 -9.32 7.41
CA ASN A 178 10.58 -9.33 8.74
C ASN A 178 10.05 -8.13 9.55
N LEU A 179 10.49 -8.00 10.81
CA LEU A 179 10.07 -6.88 11.68
C LEU A 179 10.42 -5.51 11.09
N HIS A 180 11.52 -5.43 10.35
CA HIS A 180 11.96 -4.20 9.72
C HIS A 180 11.03 -3.79 8.59
N ASP A 181 10.63 -4.74 7.75
CA ASP A 181 9.66 -4.53 6.68
C ASP A 181 8.29 -4.13 7.25
N LEU A 182 7.86 -4.78 8.34
CA LEU A 182 6.62 -4.43 9.06
C LEU A 182 6.64 -2.96 9.50
N VAL A 183 7.64 -2.56 10.28
CA VAL A 183 7.71 -1.19 10.82
C VAL A 183 7.86 -0.16 9.70
N ALA A 184 8.62 -0.47 8.66
CA ALA A 184 8.78 0.41 7.51
C ALA A 184 7.43 0.61 6.78
N LEU A 185 6.74 -0.47 6.42
CA LEU A 185 5.47 -0.43 5.69
C LEU A 185 4.33 0.17 6.51
N SER A 186 4.31 0.01 7.84
CA SER A 186 3.33 0.68 8.71
C SER A 186 3.34 2.21 8.56
N GLY A 187 4.47 2.80 8.18
CA GLY A 187 4.55 4.23 7.86
C GLY A 187 3.66 4.66 6.68
N ALA A 188 3.16 3.73 5.85
CA ALA A 188 2.16 4.02 4.82
C ALA A 188 0.91 4.71 5.38
N HIS A 189 0.61 4.52 6.67
CA HIS A 189 -0.48 5.21 7.36
C HIS A 189 -0.28 6.74 7.46
N SER A 190 0.90 7.27 7.09
CA SER A 190 1.12 8.71 6.97
C SER A 190 0.27 9.36 5.87
N ILE A 191 -0.21 8.59 4.88
CA ILE A 191 -1.09 9.13 3.85
C ILE A 191 -2.48 8.48 3.86
N GLY A 192 -3.49 9.30 3.60
CA GLY A 192 -4.88 8.86 3.46
C GLY A 192 -5.68 8.83 4.77
N VAL A 193 -6.86 8.20 4.68
CA VAL A 193 -7.86 8.20 5.76
C VAL A 193 -8.61 6.87 5.84
N SER A 194 -8.89 6.39 7.05
CA SER A 194 -9.78 5.23 7.24
C SER A 194 -11.25 5.65 7.31
N ARG A 195 -12.12 5.01 6.52
CA ARG A 195 -13.52 5.46 6.34
C ARG A 195 -14.59 4.43 6.65
N THR A 196 -14.29 3.16 6.49
CA THR A 196 -15.30 2.12 6.42
C THR A 196 -15.31 1.28 7.68
N HIS A 197 -14.17 0.79 8.19
CA HIS A 197 -14.15 -0.06 9.39
C HIS A 197 -12.80 -0.07 10.16
N PRO A 198 -12.65 0.71 11.25
CA PRO A 198 -13.53 1.78 11.71
C PRO A 198 -13.37 3.05 10.84
N LYS A 199 -14.36 3.93 10.82
CA LYS A 199 -14.20 5.30 10.30
C LYS A 199 -13.31 6.08 11.28
N LEU A 200 -12.03 6.25 10.92
CA LEU A 200 -11.04 6.89 11.77
C LEU A 200 -10.50 8.19 11.16
N GLY A 201 -10.78 8.58 9.93
CA GLY A 201 -10.12 9.77 9.37
C GLY A 201 -8.59 9.53 9.25
N PRO A 202 -7.76 10.59 9.30
CA PRO A 202 -6.32 10.48 9.15
C PRO A 202 -5.65 9.86 10.37
N MET A 203 -4.53 9.17 10.14
CA MET A 203 -3.73 8.54 11.20
C MET A 203 -2.63 9.46 11.74
N ASP A 204 -2.32 10.55 11.03
CA ASP A 204 -1.41 11.59 11.49
C ASP A 204 -1.90 13.00 11.12
N GLY A 205 -1.20 14.04 11.61
CA GLY A 205 -1.55 15.44 11.34
C GLY A 205 -1.33 15.93 9.90
N THR A 206 -0.80 15.10 9.00
CA THR A 206 -0.40 15.46 7.63
C THR A 206 -0.77 14.39 6.60
N PRO A 207 -2.06 13.99 6.49
CA PRO A 207 -2.49 12.82 5.69
C PRO A 207 -2.32 12.95 4.16
N ASP A 208 -1.80 14.09 3.70
CA ASP A 208 -1.50 14.40 2.31
C ASP A 208 0.00 14.34 1.98
N ASN A 209 0.83 14.15 3.00
CA ASN A 209 2.28 14.20 2.89
C ASN A 209 2.86 12.86 3.34
N PHE A 210 3.70 12.28 2.50
CA PHE A 210 4.45 11.07 2.84
C PHE A 210 5.65 11.47 3.69
N ASP A 211 5.47 11.59 5.00
CA ASP A 211 6.51 12.04 5.93
C ASP A 211 6.50 11.26 7.26
N ASN A 212 7.44 11.55 8.15
CA ASN A 212 7.57 10.84 9.41
C ASN A 212 6.74 11.46 10.57
N VAL A 213 5.73 12.29 10.30
CA VAL A 213 4.75 12.73 11.32
C VAL A 213 4.11 11.50 11.98
N TYR A 214 3.73 10.49 11.19
CA TYR A 214 3.27 9.20 11.68
C TYR A 214 4.12 8.66 12.85
N TYR A 215 5.43 8.49 12.66
CA TYR A 215 6.31 7.97 13.73
C TYR A 215 6.51 8.96 14.88
N ARG A 216 6.50 10.27 14.61
CA ARG A 216 6.58 11.30 15.67
C ARG A 216 5.39 11.24 16.61
N GLU A 217 4.19 11.15 16.06
CA GLU A 217 2.94 11.09 16.81
C GLU A 217 2.77 9.72 17.49
N LEU A 218 3.18 8.63 16.84
CA LEU A 218 3.16 7.30 17.44
C LEU A 218 3.99 7.25 18.73
N VAL A 219 5.22 7.80 18.74
CA VAL A 219 6.06 7.84 19.95
C VAL A 219 5.50 8.77 21.02
N LYS A 220 4.87 9.87 20.61
CA LYS A 220 4.37 10.90 21.54
C LYS A 220 3.08 10.45 22.23
N ASP A 221 2.14 9.94 21.46
CA ASP A 221 0.76 9.71 21.90
C ASP A 221 0.48 8.22 22.16
N GLY A 222 1.40 7.33 21.74
CA GLY A 222 1.37 5.88 21.95
C GLY A 222 0.31 5.22 21.09
N CYS A 223 -0.94 5.62 21.30
CA CYS A 223 -2.08 5.24 20.50
C CYS A 223 -2.50 6.42 19.63
N MET A 224 -2.42 6.26 18.31
CA MET A 224 -2.80 7.32 17.39
C MET A 224 -4.28 7.60 17.57
N LYS A 225 -4.61 8.85 17.86
CA LYS A 225 -6.01 9.27 18.02
C LYS A 225 -6.48 9.79 16.69
N ASN A 226 -7.61 9.26 16.23
CA ASN A 226 -8.28 9.93 15.14
C ASN A 226 -8.68 11.36 15.51
N VAL A 227 -9.18 12.08 14.52
CA VAL A 227 -9.73 13.44 14.64
C VAL A 227 -10.88 13.58 15.64
N ASN A 228 -11.46 12.46 16.06
CA ASN A 228 -12.50 12.36 17.09
C ASN A 228 -11.97 11.86 18.45
N GLY A 229 -10.65 11.68 18.61
CA GLY A 229 -10.02 11.19 19.84
C GLY A 229 -10.03 9.66 20.03
N ASN A 230 -10.51 8.87 19.07
CA ASN A 230 -10.54 7.41 19.17
C ASN A 230 -9.16 6.80 18.89
N ASN A 231 -8.77 5.92 19.78
CA ASN A 231 -7.52 5.20 19.84
C ASN A 231 -7.38 4.14 18.71
N PHE A 232 -6.31 4.22 17.92
CA PHE A 232 -5.83 3.17 17.03
C PHE A 232 -4.78 2.31 17.75
N CYS A 233 -5.22 1.16 18.29
CA CYS A 233 -4.40 0.33 19.19
C CYS A 233 -3.47 -0.69 18.49
N SER A 234 -3.55 -0.88 17.17
CA SER A 234 -2.65 -1.84 16.48
C SER A 234 -1.26 -1.27 16.25
N ASP A 235 -1.15 -0.03 15.78
CA ASP A 235 0.17 0.58 15.53
C ASP A 235 0.94 0.87 16.82
N SER A 236 0.24 1.12 17.93
CA SER A 236 0.89 1.23 19.25
C SER A 236 1.65 -0.04 19.62
N ALA A 237 1.22 -1.20 19.11
CA ALA A 237 1.89 -2.47 19.35
C ALA A 237 3.30 -2.53 18.73
N LEU A 238 3.64 -1.64 17.79
CA LEU A 238 5.01 -1.48 17.31
C LEU A 238 5.97 -0.98 18.41
N LEU A 239 5.46 -0.34 19.46
CA LEU A 239 6.24 0.10 20.61
C LEU A 239 6.41 -0.99 21.68
N ASP A 240 5.63 -2.07 21.62
CA ASP A 240 5.61 -3.13 22.63
C ASP A 240 6.80 -4.10 22.54
N HIS A 241 7.59 -4.04 21.47
CA HIS A 241 8.77 -4.88 21.28
C HIS A 241 10.03 -4.04 21.00
N VAL A 242 11.14 -4.39 21.67
CA VAL A 242 12.38 -3.59 21.65
C VAL A 242 12.90 -3.32 20.24
N ASP A 243 12.90 -4.33 19.37
CA ASP A 243 13.41 -4.17 18.00
C ASP A 243 12.52 -3.26 17.13
N THR A 244 11.19 -3.37 17.27
CA THR A 244 10.26 -2.56 16.49
C THR A 244 10.23 -1.12 17.03
N ALA A 245 10.28 -0.95 18.35
CA ALA A 245 10.36 0.35 19.00
C ALA A 245 11.63 1.11 18.60
N ALA A 246 12.78 0.42 18.51
CA ALA A 246 14.04 1.02 18.06
C ALA A 246 13.95 1.55 16.62
N LEU A 247 13.28 0.82 15.73
CA LEU A 247 13.03 1.26 14.35
C LEU A 247 12.06 2.44 14.29
N VAL A 248 10.96 2.41 15.05
CA VAL A 248 10.02 3.53 15.17
C VAL A 248 10.75 4.81 15.60
N VAL A 249 11.62 4.73 16.61
CA VAL A 249 12.44 5.87 17.06
C VAL A 249 13.41 6.33 15.97
N SER A 250 14.00 5.42 15.21
CA SER A 250 14.93 5.75 14.13
C SER A 250 14.22 6.49 12.99
N TYR A 251 13.04 6.01 12.56
CA TYR A 251 12.24 6.64 11.52
C TYR A 251 11.65 7.98 11.94
N ARG A 252 11.26 8.13 13.21
CA ARG A 252 10.89 9.42 13.82
C ARG A 252 11.96 10.50 13.63
N LEU A 253 13.24 10.12 13.66
CA LEU A 253 14.37 11.05 13.60
C LEU A 253 14.83 11.36 12.16
N SER A 254 14.47 10.53 11.17
CA SER A 254 14.98 10.68 9.81
C SER A 254 13.98 10.20 8.74
N ASN A 255 13.43 11.15 7.98
CA ASN A 255 12.68 10.87 6.76
C ASN A 255 13.51 10.05 5.77
N GLY A 256 14.78 10.42 5.55
CA GLY A 256 15.63 9.75 4.56
C GLY A 256 15.90 8.28 4.90
N LEU A 257 16.05 7.95 6.19
CA LEU A 257 16.19 6.57 6.63
C LEU A 257 14.91 5.77 6.35
N TRP A 258 13.78 6.31 6.79
CA TRP A 258 12.48 5.67 6.57
C TRP A 258 12.15 5.52 5.08
N TYR A 259 12.34 6.55 4.25
CA TYR A 259 12.08 6.50 2.82
C TYR A 259 12.84 5.38 2.11
N ARG A 260 14.12 5.21 2.45
CA ARG A 260 14.95 4.12 1.92
C ARG A 260 14.37 2.76 2.31
N ASP A 261 14.07 2.58 3.59
CA ASP A 261 13.66 1.30 4.13
C ASP A 261 12.21 0.95 3.72
N PHE A 262 11.33 1.95 3.62
CA PHE A 262 10.00 1.83 3.03
C PHE A 262 10.07 1.39 1.58
N THR A 263 10.90 2.05 0.76
CA THR A 263 11.05 1.72 -0.66
C THR A 263 11.52 0.26 -0.86
N ASN A 264 12.52 -0.16 -0.08
CA ASN A 264 13.01 -1.54 -0.11
C ASN A 264 11.93 -2.55 0.28
N SER A 265 11.16 -2.23 1.34
CA SER A 265 10.09 -3.08 1.85
C SER A 265 8.91 -3.14 0.87
N TYR A 266 8.56 -2.02 0.23
CA TYR A 266 7.52 -1.95 -0.80
C TYR A 266 7.89 -2.80 -2.02
N ILE A 267 9.12 -2.69 -2.52
CA ILE A 267 9.60 -3.51 -3.64
C ILE A 267 9.57 -5.00 -3.26
N LYS A 268 9.95 -5.34 -2.03
CA LYS A 268 9.93 -6.72 -1.53
C LYS A 268 8.49 -7.25 -1.41
N MET A 269 7.56 -6.46 -0.87
CA MET A 269 6.13 -6.76 -0.83
C MET A 269 5.55 -6.97 -2.23
N GLY A 270 5.86 -6.09 -3.18
CA GLY A 270 5.38 -6.21 -4.56
C GLY A 270 5.91 -7.45 -5.30
N LYS A 271 6.87 -8.21 -4.75
CA LYS A 271 7.37 -9.48 -5.31
C LYS A 271 6.68 -10.71 -4.75
N MET A 272 5.78 -10.56 -3.77
CA MET A 272 5.05 -11.67 -3.19
C MET A 272 4.17 -12.35 -4.25
N GLY A 273 4.27 -13.67 -4.36
CA GLY A 273 3.55 -14.47 -5.35
C GLY A 273 4.04 -14.34 -6.80
N VAL A 274 5.14 -13.61 -7.03
CA VAL A 274 5.69 -13.44 -8.38
C VAL A 274 6.71 -14.52 -8.68
N ASN A 275 6.30 -15.57 -9.41
CA ASN A 275 7.21 -16.61 -9.90
C ASN A 275 8.26 -15.94 -10.82
N GLY A 276 9.54 -16.11 -10.50
CA GLY A 276 10.71 -15.32 -10.96
C GLY A 276 11.05 -15.27 -12.46
N GLU A 277 10.07 -15.40 -13.35
CA GLU A 277 10.23 -15.25 -14.80
C GLU A 277 10.00 -13.81 -15.30
N GLY A 278 9.54 -12.90 -14.45
CA GLY A 278 9.10 -11.55 -14.87
C GLY A 278 9.81 -10.36 -14.25
N THR A 279 10.41 -10.47 -13.05
CA THR A 279 10.81 -9.27 -12.28
C THR A 279 12.25 -8.84 -12.55
N MET A 280 12.42 -7.59 -12.96
CA MET A 280 13.73 -6.93 -12.89
C MET A 280 14.20 -6.83 -11.43
N GLY A 281 15.49 -7.11 -11.20
CA GLY A 281 16.19 -6.69 -9.98
C GLY A 281 16.26 -5.16 -9.88
N PRO A 282 16.57 -4.60 -8.70
CA PRO A 282 16.73 -3.15 -8.55
C PRO A 282 17.79 -2.61 -9.52
N LEU A 283 17.55 -1.39 -10.04
CA LEU A 283 18.45 -0.64 -10.92
C LEU A 283 19.75 -0.26 -10.21
#